data_AF-A0A2K5K3P4-F1
#
_entry.id   AF-A0A2K5K3P4-F1
#
_cell.length_a   1.000
_cell.length_b   1.000
_cell.length_c   1.000
_cell.angle_alpha   90.00
_cell.angle_beta   90.00
_cell.angle_gamma   90.00
#
_symmetry.space_group_name_H-M   'P 1'
#
loop_
_entity.id
_entity.type
_entity.pdbx_description
1 polymer ?
#
loop_
_entity_poly.entity_id
_entity_poly.type
_entity_poly.pdbx_seq_one_letter_code
_entity_poly.pdbx_strand_id
1 'polypeptide(L)'
;TLPTSGFLKAKMSIPSGEKVILDIVAMFHQYSGDDGMIDMPGLVNLMKENFLNFLCGCEKSDTDYLSTAFEKKDENKDKKINYSELLSLLGDVAIDYHKIMHGAVPCSGGSQS
;
A
#
# COMPACT_ATOMS: atom_id res chain seq x y z
N THR A 1 19.55 8.60 -6.77
CA THR A 1 19.49 9.98 -6.24
C THR A 1 18.26 10.65 -6.82
N LEU A 2 17.24 10.96 -6.02
CA LEU A 2 16.01 11.62 -6.51
C LEU A 2 16.33 13.02 -7.08
N PRO A 3 15.54 13.54 -8.04
CA PRO A 3 15.89 14.77 -8.73
C PRO A 3 15.76 15.98 -7.79
N THR A 4 16.84 16.74 -7.70
CA THR A 4 16.88 18.09 -7.15
C THR A 4 16.15 19.04 -8.11
N SER A 5 14.81 19.05 -8.07
CA SER A 5 14.03 20.11 -8.70
C SER A 5 13.80 21.22 -7.68
N GLY A 6 14.16 22.45 -8.04
CA GLY A 6 14.20 23.65 -7.19
C GLY A 6 12.86 24.17 -6.67
N PHE A 7 11.90 23.28 -6.37
CA PHE A 7 10.60 23.63 -5.77
C PHE A 7 10.65 23.79 -4.24
N LEU A 8 11.75 23.38 -3.58
CA LEU A 8 11.89 23.45 -2.13
C LEU A 8 12.83 24.59 -1.72
N LYS A 9 12.47 25.83 -2.04
CA LYS A 9 13.10 27.03 -1.44
C LYS A 9 12.07 27.92 -0.76
N ALA A 10 11.32 27.34 0.15
CA ALA A 10 10.65 28.01 1.25
C ALA A 10 10.40 26.96 2.34
N LYS A 11 10.55 27.33 3.63
CA LYS A 11 10.04 26.52 4.74
C LYS A 11 8.50 26.59 4.73
N MET A 12 7.87 26.03 3.69
CA MET A 12 6.43 25.81 3.67
C MET A 12 6.16 24.55 4.47
N SER A 13 5.31 24.66 5.49
CA SER A 13 4.72 23.49 6.12
C SER A 13 3.89 22.78 5.07
N ILE A 14 4.28 21.55 4.72
CA ILE A 14 3.52 20.72 3.78
C ILE A 14 2.13 20.47 4.38
N PRO A 15 1.02 20.79 3.68
CA PRO A 15 -0.32 20.46 4.12
C PRO A 15 -0.47 18.98 4.46
N SER A 16 -1.31 18.63 5.44
CA SER A 16 -1.46 17.24 5.89
C SER A 16 -1.84 16.27 4.76
N GLY A 17 -2.70 16.71 3.82
CA GLY A 17 -3.08 15.90 2.66
C GLY A 17 -1.89 15.60 1.74
N GLU A 18 -1.08 16.61 1.40
CA GLU A 18 0.13 16.43 0.60
C GLU A 18 1.15 15.54 1.32
N LYS A 19 1.29 15.70 2.64
CA LYS A 19 2.17 14.86 3.45
C LYS A 19 1.76 13.39 3.39
N VAL A 20 0.46 13.07 3.48
CA VAL A 20 -0.02 11.68 3.37
C VAL A 20 0.34 11.08 2.02
N ILE A 21 0.17 11.83 0.92
CA ILE A 21 0.55 11.35 -0.41
C ILE A 21 2.05 11.13 -0.52
N LEU A 22 2.87 12.05 -0.01
CA LEU A 22 4.33 11.91 0.00
C LEU A 22 4.79 10.73 0.85
N ASP A 23 4.13 10.47 1.99
CA ASP A 23 4.42 9.33 2.85
C ASP A 23 4.11 8.01 2.13
N ILE A 24 3.02 7.93 1.34
CA ILE A 24 2.70 6.75 0.50
C ILE A 24 3.75 6.54 -0.59
N VAL A 25 4.17 7.60 -1.27
CA VAL A 25 5.24 7.54 -2.29
C VAL A 25 6.56 7.06 -1.67
N ALA A 26 6.92 7.61 -0.51
CA ALA A 26 8.13 7.23 0.21
C ALA A 26 8.08 5.76 0.64
N MET A 27 6.93 5.30 1.16
CA MET A 27 6.69 3.91 1.50
C MET A 27 6.88 3.00 0.29
N PHE A 28 6.27 3.32 -0.88
CA PHE A 28 6.47 2.52 -2.09
C PHE A 28 7.95 2.38 -2.45
N HIS A 29 8.70 3.49 -2.48
CA HIS A 29 10.12 3.47 -2.81
C HIS A 29 10.98 2.70 -1.80
N GLN A 30 10.60 2.68 -0.52
CA GLN A 30 11.32 1.94 0.52
C GLN A 30 11.35 0.42 0.27
N TYR A 31 10.28 -0.14 -0.31
CA TYR A 31 10.15 -1.58 -0.59
C TYR A 31 10.36 -1.94 -2.06
N SER A 32 10.67 -0.96 -2.91
CA SER A 32 10.91 -1.18 -4.35
C SER A 32 12.33 -1.67 -4.60
N GLY A 33 12.50 -2.57 -5.58
CA GLY A 33 13.79 -2.98 -6.09
C GLY A 33 14.43 -1.95 -7.02
N ASP A 34 15.60 -2.29 -7.58
CA ASP A 34 16.37 -1.41 -8.48
C ASP A 34 15.62 -1.03 -9.77
N ASP A 35 14.62 -1.84 -10.17
CA ASP A 35 13.75 -1.56 -11.30
C ASP A 35 12.53 -0.70 -10.96
N GLY A 36 12.44 -0.24 -9.70
CA GLY A 36 11.40 0.68 -9.25
C GLY A 36 10.04 0.02 -9.01
N MET A 37 9.99 -1.31 -8.90
CA MET A 37 8.78 -2.07 -8.59
C MET A 37 8.98 -2.92 -7.33
N ILE A 38 7.88 -3.29 -6.68
CA ILE A 38 7.90 -4.10 -5.46
C ILE A 38 7.73 -5.57 -5.84
N ASP A 39 8.65 -6.43 -5.44
CA ASP A 39 8.49 -7.87 -5.58
C ASP A 39 7.62 -8.45 -4.45
N MET A 40 7.26 -9.73 -4.57
CA MET A 40 6.39 -10.38 -3.59
C MET A 40 6.93 -10.32 -2.14
N PRO A 41 8.23 -10.62 -1.86
CA PRO A 41 8.81 -10.38 -0.54
C PRO A 41 8.70 -8.94 -0.06
N GLY A 42 8.96 -7.96 -0.94
CA GLY A 42 8.82 -6.54 -0.65
C GLY A 42 7.40 -6.16 -0.24
N LEU A 43 6.38 -6.66 -0.95
CA LEU A 43 4.99 -6.39 -0.61
C LEU A 43 4.59 -7.02 0.73
N VAL A 44 5.03 -8.26 0.98
CA VAL A 44 4.77 -8.93 2.26
C VAL A 44 5.34 -8.13 3.43
N ASN A 45 6.57 -7.61 3.28
CA ASN A 45 7.20 -6.77 4.30
C ASN A 45 6.48 -5.43 4.46
N LEU A 46 6.13 -4.77 3.35
CA LEU A 46 5.35 -3.52 3.37
C LEU A 46 4.06 -3.70 4.16
N MET A 47 3.29 -4.76 3.87
CA MET A 47 2.01 -5.03 4.54
C MET A 47 2.19 -5.37 6.02
N LYS A 48 3.18 -6.19 6.38
CA LYS A 48 3.43 -6.57 7.78
C LYS A 48 3.96 -5.42 8.62
N GLU A 49 4.81 -4.57 8.07
CA GLU A 49 5.42 -3.46 8.81
C GLU A 49 4.48 -2.25 8.94
N ASN A 50 3.70 -1.94 7.92
CA ASN A 50 2.88 -0.72 7.88
C ASN A 50 1.40 -0.96 8.17
N PHE A 51 0.89 -2.18 7.98
CA PHE A 51 -0.53 -2.52 8.07
C PHE A 51 -0.82 -3.70 9.02
N LEU A 52 0.05 -3.94 10.01
CA LEU A 52 -0.09 -5.07 10.95
C LEU A 52 -1.47 -5.15 11.62
N ASN A 53 -1.97 -4.02 12.12
CA ASN A 53 -3.27 -3.97 12.79
C ASN A 53 -4.43 -4.32 11.84
N PHE A 54 -4.34 -3.90 10.57
CA PHE A 54 -5.30 -4.27 9.54
C PHE A 54 -5.25 -5.79 9.28
N LEU A 55 -4.05 -6.34 9.09
CA LEU A 55 -3.86 -7.78 8.86
C LEU A 55 -4.37 -8.63 10.03
N CYS A 56 -4.05 -8.23 11.27
CA CYS A 56 -4.52 -8.91 12.48
C CYS A 56 -6.04 -8.82 12.61
N GLY A 57 -6.62 -7.62 12.42
CA GLY A 57 -8.06 -7.41 12.51
C GLY A 57 -8.85 -8.24 11.51
N CYS A 58 -8.24 -8.57 10.38
CA CYS A 58 -8.87 -9.40 9.37
C CYS A 58 -8.50 -10.89 9.41
N GLU A 59 -7.69 -11.34 10.39
CA GLU A 59 -7.16 -12.71 10.46
C GLU A 59 -6.36 -13.12 9.19
N LYS A 60 -5.79 -12.12 8.49
CA LYS A 60 -5.17 -12.24 7.16
C LYS A 60 -3.66 -11.99 7.21
N SER A 61 -3.04 -12.28 8.35
CA SER A 61 -1.61 -12.04 8.59
C SER A 61 -0.70 -13.15 8.05
N ASP A 62 -1.28 -14.25 7.56
CA ASP A 62 -0.51 -15.34 6.98
C ASP A 62 0.05 -14.97 5.60
N THR A 63 1.15 -15.63 5.25
CA THR A 63 1.86 -15.38 3.99
C THR A 63 1.01 -15.80 2.79
N ASP A 64 0.16 -16.81 2.93
CA ASP A 64 -0.67 -17.35 1.83
C ASP A 64 -1.77 -16.36 1.40
N TYR A 65 -2.39 -15.65 2.35
CA TYR A 65 -3.33 -14.58 2.02
C TYR A 65 -2.64 -13.44 1.27
N LEU A 66 -1.47 -12.98 1.76
CA LEU A 66 -0.72 -11.91 1.12
C LEU A 66 -0.22 -12.32 -0.28
N SER A 67 0.11 -13.61 -0.46
CA SER A 67 0.45 -14.17 -1.78
C SER A 67 -0.73 -14.10 -2.74
N THR A 68 -1.93 -14.47 -2.27
CA THR A 68 -3.15 -14.38 -3.09
C THR A 68 -3.51 -12.92 -3.42
N ALA A 69 -3.33 -12.02 -2.45
CA ALA A 69 -3.56 -10.59 -2.66
C ALA A 69 -2.57 -10.01 -3.68
N PHE A 70 -1.31 -10.42 -3.61
CA PHE A 70 -0.28 -10.08 -4.60
C PHE A 70 -0.71 -10.51 -6.00
N GLU A 71 -1.05 -11.78 -6.21
CA GLU A 71 -1.45 -12.30 -7.53
C GLU A 71 -2.69 -11.62 -8.10
N LYS A 72 -3.62 -11.18 -7.25
CA LYS A 72 -4.80 -10.43 -7.67
C LYS A 72 -4.49 -8.99 -8.08
N LYS A 73 -3.47 -8.38 -7.47
CA LYS A 73 -3.10 -6.98 -7.70
C LYS A 73 -2.01 -6.81 -8.75
N ASP A 74 -1.24 -7.84 -9.03
CA ASP A 74 -0.36 -7.96 -10.20
C ASP A 74 -1.21 -8.14 -11.47
N GLU A 75 -1.84 -7.04 -11.91
CA GLU A 75 -2.80 -7.02 -13.02
C GLU A 75 -2.10 -7.33 -14.35
N ASN A 76 -0.87 -6.82 -14.50
CA ASN A 76 -0.08 -7.00 -15.71
C ASN A 76 0.67 -8.36 -15.75
N LYS A 77 0.69 -9.11 -14.62
CA LYS A 77 1.28 -10.44 -14.45
C LYS A 77 2.79 -10.47 -14.65
N ASP A 78 3.47 -9.38 -14.33
CA ASP A 78 4.93 -9.29 -14.40
C ASP A 78 5.63 -9.82 -13.13
N LYS A 79 4.84 -10.30 -12.16
CA LYS A 79 5.29 -10.80 -10.85
C LYS A 79 5.94 -9.73 -9.99
N LYS A 80 5.55 -8.47 -10.20
CA LYS A 80 5.90 -7.32 -9.39
C LYS A 80 4.66 -6.44 -9.22
N ILE A 81 4.81 -5.43 -8.38
CA ILE A 81 3.77 -4.45 -8.09
C ILE A 81 4.32 -3.08 -8.48
N ASN A 82 3.70 -2.49 -9.47
CA ASN A 82 3.91 -1.11 -9.83
C ASN A 82 3.11 -0.16 -8.92
N TYR A 83 3.33 1.15 -9.07
CA TYR A 83 2.72 2.13 -8.17
C TYR A 83 1.19 2.15 -8.23
N SER A 84 0.59 2.00 -9.42
CA SER A 84 -0.87 1.93 -9.58
C SER A 84 -1.48 0.69 -8.90
N GLU A 85 -0.80 -0.45 -8.99
CA GLU A 85 -1.23 -1.69 -8.34
C GLU A 85 -1.14 -1.59 -6.81
N LEU A 86 -0.09 -0.93 -6.28
CA LEU A 86 -0.04 -0.60 -4.85
C LEU A 86 -1.22 0.31 -4.46
N LEU A 87 -1.50 1.37 -5.22
CA LEU A 87 -2.63 2.27 -4.90
C LEU A 87 -3.98 1.54 -4.93
N SER A 88 -4.15 0.57 -5.84
CA SER A 88 -5.33 -0.31 -5.87
C SER A 88 -5.44 -1.14 -4.58
N LEU A 89 -4.34 -1.70 -4.09
CA LEU A 89 -4.31 -2.42 -2.80
C LEU A 89 -4.63 -1.49 -1.62
N LEU A 90 -4.03 -0.30 -1.57
CA LEU A 90 -4.30 0.69 -0.52
C LEU A 90 -5.76 1.19 -0.57
N GLY A 91 -6.36 1.22 -1.75
CA GLY A 91 -7.77 1.48 -1.95
C GLY A 91 -8.64 0.44 -1.22
N ASP A 92 -8.35 -0.85 -1.38
CA ASP A 92 -9.08 -1.92 -0.68
C ASP A 92 -8.95 -1.77 0.85
N VAL A 93 -7.74 -1.49 1.34
CA VAL A 93 -7.48 -1.26 2.77
C VAL A 93 -8.27 -0.06 3.29
N ALA A 94 -8.27 1.06 2.56
CA ALA A 94 -8.99 2.27 2.94
C ALA A 94 -10.51 2.06 2.93
N ILE A 95 -11.04 1.33 1.94
CA ILE A 95 -12.46 0.97 1.86
C ILE A 95 -12.87 0.13 3.07
N ASP A 96 -12.07 -0.84 3.48
CA ASP A 96 -12.38 -1.67 4.64
C ASP A 96 -12.27 -0.88 5.95
N TYR A 97 -11.26 -0.02 6.12
CA TYR A 97 -11.23 0.92 7.25
C TYR A 97 -12.47 1.81 7.29
N HIS A 98 -12.89 2.35 6.14
CA HIS A 98 -14.12 3.15 6.06
C HIS A 98 -15.34 2.37 6.55
N LYS A 99 -15.50 1.09 6.14
CA LYS A 99 -16.60 0.24 6.63
C LYS A 99 -16.50 -0.04 8.13
N ILE A 100 -15.30 -0.32 8.64
CA ILE A 100 -15.04 -0.56 10.07
C ILE A 100 -15.47 0.66 10.90
N MET A 101 -15.19 1.88 10.42
CA MET A 101 -15.60 3.11 11.08
C MET A 101 -17.13 3.28 11.14
N HIS A 102 -17.88 2.59 10.29
CA HIS A 102 -19.35 2.50 10.35
C HIS A 102 -19.86 1.26 11.12
N GLY A 103 -18.98 0.54 11.83
CA GLY A 103 -19.34 -0.59 12.69
C GLY A 103 -19.34 -1.96 12.00
N ALA A 104 -18.82 -2.07 10.77
CA ALA A 104 -18.65 -3.36 10.13
C ALA A 104 -17.52 -4.18 10.78
N VAL A 105 -17.61 -5.51 10.69
CA VAL A 105 -16.50 -6.40 11.04
C VAL A 105 -15.37 -6.21 10.02
N PRO A 106 -14.10 -6.14 10.44
CA PRO A 106 -12.98 -6.03 9.51
C PRO A 106 -13.01 -7.10 8.42
N CYS A 107 -12.70 -6.71 7.18
CA CYS A 107 -12.64 -7.62 6.04
C CYS A 107 -13.90 -8.47 5.77
N SER A 108 -15.08 -8.02 6.22
CA SER A 108 -16.37 -8.68 5.97
C SER A 108 -16.85 -8.57 4.51
N GLY A 109 -16.14 -7.84 3.65
CA GLY A 109 -16.43 -7.69 2.23
C GLY A 109 -15.52 -8.57 1.38
N GLY A 110 -15.94 -9.80 1.11
CA GLY A 110 -15.35 -10.59 0.03
C GLY A 110 -15.50 -9.84 -1.30
N SER A 111 -14.40 -9.81 -2.07
CA SER A 111 -14.23 -9.31 -3.44
C SER A 111 -15.45 -8.57 -4.03
N GLN A 112 -15.41 -7.24 -4.03
CA GLN A 112 -16.21 -6.52 -5.03
C GLN A 112 -15.50 -6.71 -6.36
N SER A 113 -16.04 -7.65 -7.13
CA SER A 113 -15.79 -7.87 -8.56
C SER A 113 -15.99 -6.61 -9.37
#